data_AF-A0A5Q4T5G5-F1
#
_entry.id   AF-A0A5Q4T5G5-F1
#
_cell.length_a   1.000
_cell.length_b   1.000
_cell.length_c   1.000
_cell.angle_alpha   90.00
_cell.angle_beta   90.00
_cell.angle_gamma   90.00
#
_symmetry.space_group_name_H-M   'P 1'
#
loop_
_entity.id
_entity.type
_entity.pdbx_description
1 polymer ?
#
loop_
_entity_poly.entity_id
_entity_poly.type
_entity_poly.pdbx_seq_one_letter_code
_entity_poly.pdbx_strand_id
1 'polypeptide(L)' 'MLARASLTIHIAPYALPMPLIGCGVATLASWVDVPLAAAALAGFFIAFNVRVRLTRRPAQV' A
#
# COMPACT_ATOMS: atom_id res chain seq x y z
N MET A 1 -28.52 -7.91 15.79
CA MET A 1 -27.05 -7.81 16.02
C MET A 1 -26.38 -7.45 14.70
N LEU A 2 -25.73 -6.29 14.62
CA LEU A 2 -25.09 -5.79 13.39
C LEU A 2 -23.81 -6.61 13.13
N ALA A 3 -23.67 -7.19 11.93
CA ALA A 3 -22.43 -7.85 11.52
C ALA A 3 -21.28 -6.83 11.57
N ARG A 4 -20.33 -7.00 12.51
CA ARG A 4 -19.17 -6.12 12.63
C ARG A 4 -18.20 -6.48 11.50
N ALA A 5 -18.22 -5.69 10.43
CA ALA A 5 -17.19 -5.74 9.41
C ALA A 5 -15.87 -5.30 10.05
N SER A 6 -14.86 -6.15 9.98
CA SER A 6 -13.49 -5.81 10.40
C SER A 6 -12.63 -5.63 9.16
N LEU A 7 -11.97 -4.49 9.06
CA LEU A 7 -11.04 -4.17 7.99
C LEU A 7 -9.63 -4.27 8.56
N THR A 8 -8.83 -5.19 8.04
CA THR A 8 -7.42 -5.33 8.41
C THR A 8 -6.56 -4.92 7.23
N ILE A 9 -5.71 -3.91 7.43
CA ILE A 9 -4.75 -3.45 6.43
C ILE A 9 -3.38 -3.94 6.86
N HIS A 10 -2.79 -4.83 6.07
CA HIS A 10 -1.43 -5.29 6.25
C HIS A 10 -0.51 -4.51 5.31
N ILE A 11 0.48 -3.83 5.87
CA ILE A 11 1.51 -3.11 5.13
C ILE A 11 2.84 -3.77 5.48
N ALA A 12 3.45 -4.42 4.50
CA ALA A 12 4.77 -5.03 4.66
C ALA A 12 5.69 -4.56 3.53
N PRO A 13 6.93 -4.16 3.80
CA PRO A 13 7.89 -3.91 2.74
C PRO A 13 8.11 -5.21 1.97
N TYR A 14 8.22 -5.11 0.64
CA TYR A 14 8.72 -6.25 -0.12
C TYR A 14 10.16 -6.58 0.30
N ALA A 15 10.55 -7.84 0.15
CA ALA A 15 11.96 -8.20 0.26
C ALA A 15 12.79 -7.39 -0.74
N LEU A 16 14.06 -7.14 -0.42
CA LEU A 16 14.98 -6.51 -1.37
C LEU A 16 14.96 -7.32 -2.69
N PRO A 17 14.93 -6.65 -3.85
CA PRO A 17 15.31 -5.23 -4.06
C PRO A 17 14.13 -4.24 -4.19
N MET A 18 12.88 -4.68 -4.05
CA MET A 18 11.69 -3.85 -4.37
C MET A 18 11.62 -2.48 -3.65
N PRO A 19 11.98 -2.35 -2.35
CA PRO A 19 12.01 -1.04 -1.68
C PRO A 19 12.95 -0.04 -2.35
N LEU A 20 14.08 -0.50 -2.90
CA LEU A 20 15.04 0.34 -3.61
C LEU A 20 14.47 0.81 -4.95
N ILE A 21 13.74 -0.06 -5.64
CA ILE A 21 13.05 0.27 -6.90
C ILE A 21 12.00 1.35 -6.63
N GLY A 22 11.19 1.20 -5.57
CA GLY A 22 10.20 2.21 -5.19
C GLY A 22 10.81 3.57 -4.88
N CYS A 23 11.93 3.61 -4.15
CA CYS A 23 12.66 4.86 -3.90
C CYS A 23 13.23 5.47 -5.19
N GLY A 24 13.79 4.64 -6.07
CA GLY A 24 14.31 5.08 -7.37
C GLY A 24 13.22 5.69 -8.25
N VAL A 25 12.05 5.04 -8.34
CA VAL A 25 10.91 5.55 -9.12
C VAL A 25 10.36 6.85 -8.52
N ALA A 26 10.22 6.94 -7.19
CA ALA A 26 9.80 8.19 -6.54
C ALA A 26 10.78 9.34 -6.81
N THR A 27 12.08 9.04 -6.75
CA THR A 27 13.12 10.03 -7.02
C THR A 27 13.05 10.47 -8.48
N LEU A 28 13.01 9.55 -9.44
CA LEU A 28 12.88 9.85 -10.87
C LEU A 28 11.64 10.68 -11.19
N ALA A 29 10.50 10.37 -10.55
CA ALA A 29 9.26 11.12 -10.74
C ALA A 29 9.36 12.58 -10.26
N SER A 30 10.28 12.92 -9.35
CA SER A 30 10.54 14.31 -8.95
C SER A 30 11.32 15.13 -9.99
N TRP A 31 11.95 14.47 -10.98
CA TRP A 31 12.60 15.13 -12.12
C TRP A 31 11.65 15.41 -13.27
N VAL A 32 10.43 14.87 -13.19
CA VAL A 32 9.32 15.17 -14.09
C VAL A 32 8.39 16.10 -13.32
N ASP A 33 7.66 16.98 -14.01
CA ASP A 33 6.73 17.95 -13.42
C ASP A 33 5.44 17.27 -12.90
N VAL A 34 5.60 16.14 -12.21
CA VAL A 34 4.56 15.33 -11.60
C VAL A 34 4.35 15.83 -10.17
N PRO A 35 3.09 15.96 -9.71
CA PRO A 35 2.81 16.32 -8.34
C PRO A 35 3.53 15.40 -7.35
N LEU A 36 4.26 15.97 -6.39
CA LEU A 36 5.05 15.23 -5.40
C LEU A 36 4.24 14.15 -4.67
N ALA A 37 2.97 14.44 -4.38
CA ALA A 37 2.05 13.48 -3.77
C ALA A 37 1.82 12.23 -4.63
N ALA A 38 1.71 12.39 -5.95
CA ALA A 38 1.55 11.27 -6.87
C ALA A 38 2.84 10.44 -6.99
N ALA A 39 4.00 11.12 -7.04
CA ALA A 39 5.31 10.46 -7.03
C ALA A 39 5.56 9.65 -5.76
N ALA A 40 5.22 10.21 -4.60
CA ALA A 40 5.35 9.55 -3.30
C ALA A 40 4.44 8.33 -3.19
N LEU A 41 3.17 8.44 -3.63
CA LEU A 41 2.24 7.31 -3.65
C LEU A 41 2.73 6.20 -4.57
N ALA A 42 3.20 6.52 -5.77
CA ALA A 42 3.74 5.54 -6.70
C ALA A 42 4.93 4.77 -6.10
N GLY A 43 5.91 5.48 -5.54
CA GLY A 43 7.05 4.84 -4.87
C GLY A 43 6.64 3.98 -3.67
N PHE A 44 5.66 4.43 -2.89
CA PHE A 44 5.12 3.69 -1.76
C PHE A 44 4.47 2.36 -2.19
N PHE A 45 3.61 2.36 -3.22
CA PHE A 45 2.98 1.13 -3.71
C PHE A 45 3.96 0.15 -4.36
N ILE A 46 5.07 0.65 -4.90
CA ILE A 46 6.14 -0.19 -5.45
C ILE A 46 6.97 -0.82 -4.31
N ALA A 47 7.30 -0.03 -3.28
CA ALA A 47 8.13 -0.48 -2.16
C ALA A 47 7.37 -1.40 -1.18
N PHE A 48 6.07 -1.20 -1.00
CA PHE A 48 5.26 -1.86 0.02
C PHE A 48 4.14 -2.71 -0.58
N ASN A 49 4.03 -3.95 -0.10
CA ASN A 49 2.86 -4.78 -0.36
C ASN A 49 1.74 -4.36 0.61
N VAL A 50 0.73 -3.67 0.09
CA VAL A 50 -0.48 -3.31 0.83
C VAL A 50 -1.55 -4.38 0.58
N ARG A 51 -1.88 -5.18 1.59
CA ARG A 51 -3.01 -6.12 1.52
C ARG A 51 -4.14 -5.63 2.40
N VAL A 52 -5.29 -5.41 1.78
CA VAL A 52 -6.52 -5.09 2.49
C VAL A 52 -7.33 -6.38 2.60
N ARG A 53 -7.57 -6.85 3.83
CA ARG A 53 -8.41 -8.00 4.12
C ARG A 53 -9.67 -7.52 4.83
N LEU A 54 -10.81 -7.65 4.16
CA LEU A 54 -12.11 -7.41 4.76
C LEU A 54 -12.64 -8.72 5.36
N THR A 55 -12.61 -8.83 6.68
CA THR A 55 -13.23 -9.94 7.40
C THR A 55 -14.63 -9.53 7.85
N ARG A 56 -15.65 -10.00 7.12
CA ARG A 56 -17.01 -10.09 7.65
C ARG A 56 -17.04 -11.28 8.58
N ARG A 57 -17.10 -11.06 9.89
CA ARG A 57 -17.37 -12.14 10.85
C ARG A 57 -18.81 -12.61 10.56
N PRO A 58 -19.05 -13.84 10.06
CA PRO A 58 -20.40 -14.35 10.05
C PRO A 58 -20.85 -14.40 11.51
N ALA A 59 -21.99 -13.80 11.82
CA ALA A 59 -22.68 -14.13 13.04
C ALA A 59 -23.02 -15.62 12.89
N GLN A 60 -22.26 -16.49 13.57
CA GLN A 60 -22.73 -17.85 13.81
C GLN A 60 -23.98 -17.69 14.67
N VAL A 61 -25.13 -17.80 14.01
CA VAL A 61 -26.44 -17.96 14.62
C VAL A 61 -26.65 -19.46 14.80
#